data_AF-A0A941D5V7-F1
#
_entry.id   AF-A0A941D5V7-F1
#
_cell.length_a   1.000
_cell.length_b   1.000
_cell.length_c   1.000
_cell.angle_alpha   90.00
_cell.angle_beta   90.00
_cell.angle_gamma   90.00
#
_symmetry.space_group_name_H-M   'P 1'
#
loop_
_entity.id
_entity.type
_entity.pdbx_description
1 polymer ?
#
loop_
_entity_poly.entity_id
_entity_poly.type
_entity_poly.pdbx_seq_one_letter_code
_entity_poly.pdbx_strand_id
1 'polypeptide(L)'
;MKVIVRWVVLSLLAALVGFGLGLLFDAGDGADIGGGVLALLAVVVGAFVWALRDGRHAGLGHVLVRWALVGVLVGLVFAVFPQVGSDSFFSWAEYLEDVPSDALYGLVLTLVGALPGALIGRVFRRRGHQDDATTD
;
A
#
# COMPACT_ATOMS: atom_id res chain seq x y z
N MET A 1 16.39 4.19 -2.27
CA MET A 1 15.52 4.59 -3.41
C MET A 1 14.27 3.74 -3.59
N LYS A 2 14.31 2.40 -3.67
CA LYS A 2 13.12 1.59 -4.02
C LYS A 2 11.94 1.69 -3.04
N VAL A 3 12.19 1.94 -1.74
CA VAL A 3 11.13 2.10 -0.71
C VAL A 3 10.37 3.40 -0.90
N ILE A 4 11.09 4.52 -0.98
CA ILE A 4 10.50 5.87 -1.11
C ILE A 4 9.61 5.96 -2.33
N VAL A 5 10.07 5.45 -3.50
CA VAL A 5 9.27 5.48 -4.73
C VAL A 5 7.95 4.72 -4.56
N ARG A 6 7.96 3.56 -3.90
CA ARG A 6 6.76 2.75 -3.71
C ARG A 6 5.81 3.38 -2.72
N TRP A 7 6.34 3.89 -1.63
CA TRP A 7 5.58 4.66 -0.66
C TRP A 7 4.88 5.83 -1.35
N VAL A 8 5.63 6.70 -2.06
CA VAL A 8 5.08 7.84 -2.78
C VAL A 8 4.01 7.40 -3.79
N VAL A 9 4.27 6.39 -4.61
CA VAL A 9 3.31 5.93 -5.62
C VAL A 9 2.04 5.37 -4.98
N LEU A 10 2.14 4.54 -3.94
CA LEU A 10 0.96 3.98 -3.29
C LEU A 10 0.16 5.05 -2.56
N SER A 11 0.83 6.00 -1.90
CA SER A 11 0.17 7.14 -1.25
C SER A 11 -0.53 8.06 -2.24
N LEU A 12 0.11 8.39 -3.38
CA LEU A 12 -0.50 9.19 -4.43
C LEU A 12 -1.65 8.46 -5.13
N LEU A 13 -1.51 7.14 -5.36
CA LEU A 13 -2.56 6.32 -5.94
C LEU A 13 -3.78 6.27 -5.01
N ALA A 14 -3.57 6.06 -3.71
CA ALA A 14 -4.64 6.09 -2.72
C ALA A 14 -5.32 7.46 -2.66
N ALA A 15 -4.55 8.56 -2.67
CA ALA A 15 -5.10 9.91 -2.68
C ALA A 15 -5.90 10.18 -3.97
N LEU A 16 -5.35 9.81 -5.14
CA LEU A 16 -6.00 10.03 -6.43
C LEU A 16 -7.30 9.23 -6.55
N VAL A 17 -7.31 7.99 -6.07
CA VAL A 17 -8.51 7.14 -6.12
C VAL A 17 -9.52 7.56 -5.05
N GLY A 18 -9.07 7.87 -3.83
CA GLY A 18 -9.95 8.25 -2.72
C GLY A 18 -10.59 9.62 -2.92
N PHE A 19 -9.80 10.64 -3.28
CA PHE A 19 -10.31 12.01 -3.47
C PHE A 19 -10.73 12.31 -4.90
N GLY A 20 -10.01 11.77 -5.90
CA GLY A 20 -10.29 12.07 -7.31
C GLY A 20 -11.60 11.46 -7.82
N LEU A 21 -12.04 10.33 -7.26
CA LEU A 21 -13.33 9.75 -7.62
C LEU A 21 -14.51 10.51 -7.00
N GLY A 22 -14.39 11.01 -5.77
CA GLY A 22 -15.42 11.87 -5.16
C GLY A 22 -15.61 13.21 -5.89
N LEU A 23 -14.61 13.68 -6.64
CA LEU A 23 -14.71 14.84 -7.52
C LEU A 23 -15.36 14.55 -8.88
N LEU A 24 -15.36 13.28 -9.32
CA LEU A 24 -15.88 12.87 -10.64
C LEU A 24 -17.31 12.33 -10.56
N PHE A 25 -17.63 11.69 -9.44
CA PHE A 25 -18.96 11.18 -9.13
C PHE A 25 -19.48 12.06 -8.01
N ASP A 26 -20.37 13.01 -8.34
CA ASP A 26 -21.01 13.95 -7.42
C ASP A 26 -21.71 13.17 -6.28
N ALA A 27 -20.92 12.81 -5.27
CA ALA A 27 -21.32 11.98 -4.15
C ALA A 27 -22.07 12.91 -3.19
N GLY A 28 -23.32 13.24 -3.54
CA GLY A 28 -24.14 14.15 -2.75
C GLY A 28 -24.19 13.73 -1.29
N ASP A 29 -23.84 14.66 -0.38
CA ASP A 29 -23.91 14.71 1.10
C ASP A 29 -23.73 13.42 1.95
N GLY A 30 -23.54 12.27 1.34
CA GLY A 30 -23.36 10.97 1.98
C GLY A 30 -21.87 10.62 2.04
N ALA A 31 -21.47 9.95 3.13
CA ALA A 31 -20.12 9.44 3.28
C ALA A 31 -19.73 8.58 2.07
N ASP A 32 -18.69 9.01 1.35
CA ASP A 32 -18.22 8.37 0.11
C ASP A 32 -17.42 7.09 0.41
N ILE A 33 -18.13 6.08 0.94
CA ILE A 33 -17.58 4.76 1.31
C ILE A 33 -16.92 4.10 0.09
N GLY A 34 -17.42 4.37 -1.12
CA GLY A 34 -16.89 3.83 -2.37
C GLY A 34 -15.47 4.31 -2.67
N GLY A 35 -15.21 5.61 -2.55
CA GLY A 35 -13.88 6.19 -2.77
C GLY A 35 -12.83 5.60 -1.81
N GLY A 36 -13.18 5.49 -0.53
CA GLY A 36 -12.33 4.87 0.49
C GLY A 36 -11.96 3.42 0.16
N VAL A 37 -12.95 2.57 -0.13
CA VAL A 37 -12.72 1.16 -0.47
C VAL A 37 -11.84 1.00 -1.72
N LEU A 38 -12.06 1.83 -2.75
CA LEU A 38 -11.24 1.80 -3.95
C LEU A 38 -9.79 2.22 -3.69
N ALA A 39 -9.58 3.24 -2.84
CA ALA A 39 -8.23 3.65 -2.44
C ALA A 39 -7.49 2.51 -1.71
N LEU A 40 -8.18 1.80 -0.82
CA LEU A 40 -7.63 0.62 -0.13
C LEU A 40 -7.27 -0.50 -1.11
N LEU A 41 -8.17 -0.81 -2.05
CA LEU A 41 -7.92 -1.81 -3.09
C LEU A 41 -6.71 -1.44 -3.96
N ALA A 42 -6.57 -0.16 -4.30
CA ALA A 42 -5.45 0.33 -5.08
C ALA A 42 -4.11 0.08 -4.37
N VAL A 43 -4.05 0.31 -3.04
CA VAL A 43 -2.87 0.00 -2.22
C VAL A 43 -2.60 -1.50 -2.20
N VAL A 44 -3.62 -2.34 -1.94
CA VAL A 44 -3.47 -3.80 -1.86
C VAL A 44 -2.99 -4.39 -3.18
N VAL A 45 -3.60 -4.00 -4.30
CA VAL A 45 -3.22 -4.48 -5.64
C VAL A 45 -1.83 -3.98 -6.03
N GLY A 46 -1.52 -2.71 -5.78
CA GLY A 46 -0.18 -2.16 -6.04
C GLY A 46 0.91 -2.86 -5.22
N ALA A 47 0.63 -3.13 -3.94
CA ALA A 47 1.52 -3.88 -3.06
C ALA A 47 1.73 -5.32 -3.56
N PHE A 48 0.65 -5.99 -3.96
CA PHE A 48 0.69 -7.33 -4.53
C PHE A 48 1.57 -7.40 -5.79
N VAL A 49 1.33 -6.52 -6.77
CA VAL A 49 2.03 -6.55 -8.07
C VAL A 49 3.53 -6.32 -7.90
N TRP A 50 3.92 -5.34 -7.07
CA TRP A 50 5.36 -5.14 -6.85
C TRP A 50 5.96 -6.24 -5.99
N ALA A 51 5.27 -6.73 -4.96
CA ALA A 51 5.79 -7.81 -4.13
C ALA A 51 5.95 -9.11 -4.92
N LEU A 52 5.08 -9.36 -5.91
CA LEU A 52 5.23 -10.45 -6.88
C LEU A 52 6.55 -10.36 -7.62
N ARG A 53 6.90 -9.18 -8.15
CA ARG A 53 8.20 -8.95 -8.77
C ARG A 53 9.34 -9.16 -7.77
N ASP A 54 9.18 -8.71 -6.54
CA ASP A 54 10.22 -8.80 -5.53
C ASP A 54 10.51 -10.22 -5.06
N GLY A 55 9.46 -11.02 -4.87
CA GLY A 55 9.58 -12.44 -4.52
C GLY A 55 10.37 -13.23 -5.55
N ARG A 56 10.36 -12.79 -6.82
CA ARG A 56 11.16 -13.36 -7.90
C ARG A 56 12.64 -13.00 -7.84
N HIS A 57 13.03 -11.93 -7.15
CA HIS A 57 14.41 -11.43 -7.19
C HIS A 57 15.11 -11.37 -5.82
N ALA A 58 14.37 -11.50 -4.72
CA ALA A 58 14.93 -11.37 -3.37
C ALA A 58 14.42 -12.47 -2.41
N GLY A 59 15.04 -12.56 -1.23
CA GLY A 59 14.59 -13.43 -0.16
C GLY A 59 13.31 -12.91 0.51
N LEU A 60 12.40 -13.82 0.90
CA LEU A 60 11.08 -13.46 1.44
C LEU A 60 11.16 -12.53 2.65
N GLY A 61 12.06 -12.80 3.61
CA GLY A 61 12.21 -11.95 4.80
C GLY A 61 12.59 -10.50 4.46
N HIS A 62 13.51 -10.30 3.52
CA HIS A 62 13.91 -8.97 3.07
C HIS A 62 12.77 -8.24 2.35
N VAL A 63 11.97 -8.97 1.56
CA VAL A 63 10.78 -8.42 0.91
C VAL A 63 9.74 -7.98 1.94
N LEU A 64 9.46 -8.81 2.94
CA LEU A 64 8.47 -8.50 3.98
C LEU A 64 8.89 -7.32 4.86
N VAL A 65 10.16 -7.26 5.32
CA VAL A 65 10.66 -6.10 6.09
C VAL A 65 10.51 -4.82 5.28
N ARG A 66 10.83 -4.86 3.98
CA ARG A 66 10.69 -3.69 3.12
C ARG A 66 9.23 -3.26 2.98
N TRP A 67 8.32 -4.20 2.79
CA TRP A 67 6.89 -3.90 2.67
C TRP A 67 6.26 -3.48 3.98
N ALA A 68 6.76 -3.96 5.12
CA ALA A 68 6.38 -3.47 6.43
C ALA A 68 6.75 -1.98 6.58
N LEU A 69 7.96 -1.59 6.20
CA LEU A 69 8.38 -0.19 6.19
C LEU A 69 7.51 0.67 5.25
N VAL A 70 7.22 0.17 4.04
CA VAL A 70 6.31 0.88 3.11
C VAL A 70 4.93 1.05 3.74
N GLY A 71 4.38 0.01 4.36
CA GLY A 71 3.04 0.06 4.95
C GLY A 71 2.94 1.02 6.13
N VAL A 72 3.94 1.05 7.01
CA VAL A 72 4.01 2.06 8.08
C VAL A 72 4.01 3.47 7.49
N LEU A 73 4.84 3.73 6.48
CA LEU A 73 4.90 5.05 5.84
C LEU A 73 3.59 5.42 5.12
N VAL A 74 2.89 4.45 4.52
CA VAL A 74 1.54 4.67 3.95
C VAL A 74 0.56 5.06 5.05
N GLY A 75 0.61 4.36 6.19
CA GLY A 75 -0.19 4.68 7.37
C GLY A 75 0.03 6.11 7.89
N LEU A 76 1.29 6.55 7.96
CA LEU A 76 1.61 7.93 8.35
C LEU A 76 1.02 9.00 7.41
N VAL A 77 0.82 8.66 6.14
CA VAL A 77 0.15 9.55 5.17
C VAL A 77 -1.36 9.50 5.37
N PHE A 78 -1.92 8.34 5.68
CA PHE A 78 -3.37 8.21 5.93
C PHE A 78 -3.80 9.00 7.17
N ALA A 79 -2.97 9.08 8.21
CA ALA A 79 -3.22 9.93 9.37
C ALA A 79 -3.36 11.42 9.05
N VAL A 80 -2.92 11.86 7.86
CA VAL A 80 -3.11 13.25 7.41
C VAL A 80 -4.52 13.45 6.84
N PHE A 81 -5.11 12.43 6.21
CA PHE A 81 -6.33 12.57 5.41
C PHE A 81 -7.57 13.03 6.18
N PRO A 82 -7.85 12.59 7.42
CA PRO A 82 -9.00 13.09 8.18
C PRO A 82 -8.99 14.61 8.38
N GLN A 83 -7.80 15.22 8.42
CA GLN A 83 -7.63 16.66 8.62
C GLN A 83 -7.62 17.44 7.30
N VAL A 84 -7.47 16.77 6.15
CA VAL A 84 -7.47 17.38 4.82
C VAL A 84 -8.91 17.72 4.44
N GLY A 85 -9.19 19.02 4.26
CA GLY A 85 -10.53 19.51 3.94
C GLY A 85 -11.36 19.91 5.16
N SER A 86 -10.81 19.81 6.38
CA SER A 86 -11.42 20.42 7.56
C SER A 86 -11.29 21.95 7.52
N ASP A 87 -12.28 22.67 8.06
CA ASP A 87 -12.25 24.14 8.19
C ASP A 87 -11.21 24.62 9.24
N SER A 88 -10.60 23.67 9.96
CA SER A 88 -9.58 23.91 11.00
C SER A 88 -8.15 23.82 10.46
N PHE A 89 -7.23 24.52 11.13
CA PHE A 89 -5.80 24.34 10.90
C PHE A 89 -5.35 22.93 11.30
N PHE A 90 -4.36 22.38 10.58
CA PHE A 90 -3.76 21.08 10.88
C PHE A 90 -3.30 20.99 12.34
N SER A 91 -3.76 19.96 13.05
CA SER A 91 -3.48 19.71 14.45
C SER A 91 -2.42 18.62 14.61
N TRP A 92 -1.24 19.02 15.07
CA TRP A 92 -0.17 18.07 15.39
C TRP A 92 -0.53 17.10 16.52
N ALA A 93 -1.36 17.53 17.47
CA ALA A 93 -1.77 16.68 18.59
C ALA A 93 -2.66 15.53 18.11
N GLU A 94 -3.65 15.84 17.28
CA GLU A 94 -4.56 14.86 16.66
C GLU A 94 -3.80 13.92 15.73
N TYR A 95 -2.90 14.47 14.90
CA TYR A 95 -2.04 13.65 14.03
C TYR A 95 -1.22 12.63 14.84
N LEU A 96 -0.56 13.06 15.91
CA LEU A 96 0.26 12.17 16.72
C LEU A 96 -0.56 11.15 17.51
N GLU A 97 -1.81 11.45 17.83
CA GLU A 97 -2.76 10.52 18.44
C GLU A 97 -3.17 9.40 17.48
N ASP A 98 -3.40 9.74 16.20
CA ASP A 98 -3.83 8.79 15.17
C ASP A 98 -2.68 7.98 14.54
N VAL A 99 -1.46 8.50 14.59
CA VAL A 99 -0.27 7.87 13.99
C VAL A 99 -0.07 6.39 14.37
N PRO A 100 -0.17 5.97 15.64
CA PRO A 100 0.04 4.57 16.01
C PRO A 100 -0.99 3.63 15.37
N SER A 101 -2.27 4.01 15.38
CA SER A 101 -3.34 3.22 14.76
C SER A 101 -3.20 3.18 13.25
N ASP A 102 -2.90 4.32 12.62
CA ASP A 102 -2.81 4.39 11.16
C ASP A 102 -1.54 3.77 10.61
N ALA A 103 -0.42 3.87 11.32
CA ALA A 103 0.80 3.13 10.99
C ALA A 103 0.56 1.62 11.02
N LEU A 104 -0.16 1.12 12.03
CA LEU A 104 -0.55 -0.28 12.12
C LEU A 104 -1.53 -0.67 11.00
N TYR A 105 -2.50 0.18 10.73
CA TYR A 105 -3.46 -0.03 9.65
C TYR A 105 -2.77 -0.13 8.28
N GLY A 106 -1.93 0.86 7.94
CA GLY A 106 -1.15 0.87 6.69
C GLY A 106 -0.20 -0.31 6.57
N LEU A 107 0.42 -0.73 7.68
CA LEU A 107 1.23 -1.95 7.76
C LEU A 107 0.41 -3.19 7.38
N VAL A 108 -0.72 -3.42 8.04
CA VAL A 108 -1.58 -4.57 7.79
C VAL A 108 -2.10 -4.55 6.35
N LEU A 109 -2.66 -3.43 5.92
CA LEU A 109 -3.22 -3.25 4.58
C LEU A 109 -2.19 -3.56 3.49
N THR A 110 -0.97 -3.06 3.64
CA THR A 110 0.10 -3.28 2.65
C THR A 110 0.57 -4.74 2.66
N LEU A 111 0.66 -5.36 3.83
CA LEU A 111 1.06 -6.76 3.96
C LEU A 111 0.01 -7.74 3.40
N VAL A 112 -1.29 -7.40 3.47
CA VAL A 112 -2.37 -8.19 2.86
C VAL A 112 -2.13 -8.41 1.37
N GLY A 113 -1.67 -7.40 0.64
CA GLY A 113 -1.27 -7.54 -0.77
C GLY A 113 0.14 -8.10 -0.95
N ALA A 114 1.10 -7.59 -0.18
CA ALA A 114 2.51 -7.89 -0.39
C ALA A 114 2.89 -9.34 -0.08
N LEU A 115 2.32 -9.94 0.98
CA LEU A 115 2.62 -11.32 1.38
C LEU A 115 2.26 -12.34 0.28
N PRO A 116 1.01 -12.41 -0.22
CA PRO A 116 0.66 -13.34 -1.29
C PRO A 116 1.46 -13.06 -2.57
N GLY A 117 1.68 -11.79 -2.92
CA GLY A 117 2.52 -11.42 -4.06
C GLY A 117 3.93 -12.01 -3.94
N ALA A 118 4.60 -11.75 -2.82
CA ALA A 118 5.96 -12.24 -2.57
C ALA A 118 6.05 -13.78 -2.58
N LEU A 119 5.06 -14.47 -2.00
CA LEU A 119 5.00 -15.94 -1.98
C LEU A 119 4.87 -16.51 -3.40
N ILE A 120 3.93 -15.99 -4.19
CA ILE A 120 3.73 -16.42 -5.58
C ILE A 120 4.98 -16.12 -6.42
N GLY A 121 5.60 -14.95 -6.22
CA GLY A 121 6.82 -14.56 -6.92
C GLY A 121 7.97 -15.54 -6.65
N ARG A 122 8.09 -15.99 -5.41
CA ARG A 122 9.09 -16.99 -5.01
C ARG A 122 8.84 -18.35 -5.65
N VAL A 123 7.58 -18.78 -5.78
CA VAL A 123 7.23 -20.04 -6.46
C VAL A 123 7.66 -20.00 -7.92
N PHE A 124 7.40 -18.90 -8.62
CA PHE A 124 7.81 -18.74 -10.02
C PHE A 124 9.33 -18.77 -10.20
N ARG A 125 10.10 -18.18 -9.28
CA ARG A 125 11.57 -18.26 -9.33
C ARG A 125 12.08 -19.70 -9.27
N ARG A 126 11.47 -20.53 -8.39
CA ARG A 126 11.90 -21.93 -8.18
C ARG A 126 11.65 -22.79 -9.42
N ARG A 127 10.51 -22.61 -10.08
CA ARG A 127 10.17 -23.36 -11.30
C ARG A 127 11.14 -23.09 -12.44
N GLY A 128 11.49 -21.81 -12.68
CA GLY A 128 12.44 -21.46 -13.74
C GLY A 128 13.83 -22.10 -13.57
N HIS A 129 14.30 -22.28 -12.34
CA HIS A 129 15.58 -22.98 -12.09
C HIS A 129 15.51 -24.50 -12.29
N GLN A 130 14.31 -25.08 -12.23
CA GLN A 130 14.11 -26.52 -12.39
C GLN A 130 14.06 -26.92 -13.86
N ASP A 131 13.48 -26.07 -14.72
CA ASP A 131 13.41 -26.31 -16.16
C ASP A 131 14.82 -26.26 -16.79
N ASP A 132 15.65 -25.29 -16.42
CA ASP A 132 17.04 -25.16 -16.89
C ASP A 132 17.94 -26.35 -16.50
N ALA A 133 17.63 -27.03 -15.38
CA ALA A 133 18.42 -28.16 -14.87
C ALA A 133 18.06 -29.52 -15.52
N THR A 134 17.03 -29.58 -16.35
CA THR A 134 16.56 -30.82 -17.01
C THR A 134 16.87 -30.89 -18.49
N THR A 135 17.47 -29.84 -19.05
CA THR A 135 17.87 -29.73 -20.46
C THR A 135 19.34 -30.03 -20.74
N ASP A 136 20.12 -30.38 -19.71
CA ASP A 136 21.51 -30.86 -19.80
C ASP A 136 21.58 -32.39 -19.65
#